data_AF-A0A0F8CCX6-F1
#
_entry.id   AF-A0A0F8CCX6-F1
#
_cell.length_a   1.000
_cell.length_b   1.000
_cell.length_c   1.000
_cell.angle_alpha   90.00
_cell.angle_beta   90.00
_cell.angle_gamma   90.00
#
_symmetry.space_group_name_H-M   'P 1'
#
loop_
_entity.id
_entity.type
_entity.pdbx_description
1 polymer ?
#
loop_
_entity_poly.entity_id
_entity_poly.type
_entity_poly.pdbx_seq_one_letter_code
_entity_poly.pdbx_strand_id
1 'polypeptide(L)'
;TEWQVASDPAKAARLFREALLKTHDSGPPLCLRMDLRESPEDQDRTIVAFYKAPPKNWAGPLNCRLEGNANITRLFEGEPDYLVPSSSSLLVDSDLFQMAGRMLGHCFLHGGPGFVGMSQAILHVLLGGSPDVATVTIKDCPDIDIRETITLLDGTSELSEQDRACVHNLAFAWDLPRVTENNRRWLYEKMLVHSAILHAITWPGATDDDSEDEWPVETTSRTTGYLREFIENGW
;
A
#
# COMPACT_ATOMS: atom_id res chain seq x y z
N THR A 1 7.36 29.44 0.48
CA THR A 1 6.03 29.40 1.16
C THR A 1 6.20 29.11 2.63
N GLU A 2 5.25 29.52 3.50
CA GLU A 2 5.37 29.38 4.97
C GLU A 2 5.65 27.93 5.44
N TRP A 3 5.16 26.94 4.70
CA TRP A 3 5.41 25.53 5.01
C TRP A 3 6.87 25.08 4.81
N GLN A 4 7.67 25.78 3.99
CA GLN A 4 9.08 25.44 3.73
C GLN A 4 10.03 25.88 4.84
N VAL A 5 9.59 26.78 5.72
CA VAL A 5 10.39 27.36 6.82
C VAL A 5 9.88 26.96 8.20
N ALA A 6 8.80 26.18 8.27
CA ALA A 6 8.28 25.64 9.52
C ALA A 6 9.21 24.54 10.05
N SER A 7 9.63 24.68 11.32
CA SER A 7 10.52 23.73 11.99
C SER A 7 9.80 22.51 12.57
N ASP A 8 8.51 22.65 12.87
CA ASP A 8 7.65 21.57 13.35
C ASP A 8 7.04 20.84 12.14
N PRO A 9 7.30 19.52 11.95
CA PRO A 9 6.73 18.73 10.86
C PRO A 9 5.20 18.78 10.84
N ALA A 10 4.57 18.81 12.02
CA ALA A 10 3.11 18.85 12.14
C ALA A 10 2.51 20.11 11.53
N LYS A 11 3.02 21.25 11.98
CA LYS A 11 2.69 22.55 11.43
C LYS A 11 3.05 22.68 9.94
N ALA A 12 4.20 22.15 9.53
CA ALA A 12 4.68 22.25 8.16
C ALA A 12 3.77 21.50 7.17
N ALA A 13 3.37 20.27 7.48
CA ALA A 13 2.45 19.50 6.63
C ALA A 13 1.06 20.13 6.57
N ARG A 14 0.55 20.68 7.69
CA ARG A 14 -0.72 21.43 7.69
C ARG A 14 -0.67 22.63 6.75
N LEU A 15 0.39 23.45 6.85
CA LEU A 15 0.58 24.61 5.98
C LEU A 15 0.78 24.23 4.50
N PHE A 16 1.44 23.10 4.24
CA PHE A 16 1.57 22.55 2.88
C PHE A 16 0.21 22.17 2.30
N ARG A 17 -0.60 21.43 3.05
CA ARG A 17 -1.98 21.08 2.66
C ARG A 17 -2.83 22.31 2.39
N GLU A 18 -2.84 23.27 3.31
CA GLU A 18 -3.62 24.51 3.17
C GLU A 18 -3.21 25.30 1.93
N ALA A 19 -1.91 25.35 1.60
CA ALA A 19 -1.43 25.99 0.38
C ALA A 19 -1.86 25.23 -0.87
N LEU A 20 -1.77 23.90 -0.88
CA LEU A 20 -2.16 23.07 -2.02
C LEU A 20 -3.66 23.13 -2.27
N LEU A 21 -4.47 22.99 -1.22
CA LEU A 21 -5.93 23.08 -1.29
C LEU A 21 -6.39 24.47 -1.75
N LYS A 22 -5.82 25.56 -1.22
CA LYS A 22 -6.12 26.93 -1.69
C LYS A 22 -5.84 27.14 -3.18
N THR A 23 -4.84 26.43 -3.72
CA THR A 23 -4.48 26.52 -5.14
C THR A 23 -5.52 25.84 -6.04
N HIS A 24 -6.34 24.95 -5.48
CA HIS A 24 -7.27 24.10 -6.23
C HIS A 24 -8.74 24.18 -5.74
N ASP A 25 -9.04 25.08 -4.80
CA ASP A 25 -10.36 25.26 -4.17
C ASP A 25 -11.45 25.69 -5.17
N SER A 26 -11.07 26.39 -6.25
CA SER A 26 -11.98 26.78 -7.34
C SER A 26 -12.15 25.70 -8.43
N GLY A 27 -11.50 24.54 -8.28
CA GLY A 27 -11.57 23.44 -9.23
C GLY A 27 -12.87 22.62 -9.11
N PRO A 28 -13.22 21.83 -10.14
CA PRO A 28 -14.37 20.93 -10.06
C PRO A 28 -14.17 19.88 -8.96
N PRO A 29 -15.19 19.57 -8.13
CA PRO A 29 -15.07 18.57 -7.08
C PRO A 29 -14.89 17.17 -7.64
N LEU A 30 -14.15 16.34 -6.90
CA LEU A 30 -14.07 14.90 -7.12
C LEU A 30 -15.36 14.28 -6.60
N CYS A 31 -16.18 13.67 -7.46
CA CYS A 31 -17.44 13.06 -7.04
C CYS A 31 -17.37 11.54 -7.05
N LEU A 32 -17.45 10.90 -5.88
CA LEU A 32 -17.61 9.45 -5.71
C LEU A 32 -19.03 9.16 -5.24
N ARG A 33 -19.76 8.33 -5.98
CA ARG A 33 -21.08 7.86 -5.56
C ARG A 33 -21.10 6.34 -5.64
N MET A 34 -21.50 5.68 -4.56
CA MET A 34 -21.51 4.22 -4.46
C MET A 34 -22.74 3.76 -3.68
N ASP A 35 -23.43 2.76 -4.22
CA ASP A 35 -24.54 2.10 -3.54
C ASP A 35 -24.05 0.77 -2.95
N LEU A 36 -23.98 0.72 -1.62
CA LEU A 36 -23.55 -0.43 -0.82
C LEU A 36 -24.56 -1.59 -0.86
N ARG A 37 -25.72 -1.42 -1.50
CA ARG A 37 -26.69 -2.50 -1.77
C ARG A 37 -26.43 -3.19 -3.10
N GLU A 38 -25.63 -2.59 -3.99
CA GLU A 38 -25.18 -3.23 -5.23
C GLU A 38 -24.23 -4.39 -4.91
N SER A 39 -23.98 -5.28 -5.89
CA SER A 39 -23.11 -6.43 -5.64
C SER A 39 -21.68 -5.97 -5.30
N PRO A 40 -20.88 -6.76 -4.55
CA PRO A 40 -19.48 -6.43 -4.30
C PRO A 40 -18.70 -6.10 -5.58
N GLU A 41 -18.99 -6.80 -6.68
CA GLU A 41 -18.37 -6.55 -7.98
C GLU A 41 -18.78 -5.20 -8.59
N ASP A 42 -20.02 -4.76 -8.37
CA ASP A 42 -20.52 -3.46 -8.82
C ASP A 42 -19.96 -2.31 -7.98
N GLN A 43 -19.79 -2.54 -6.67
CA GLN A 43 -19.09 -1.64 -5.75
C GLN A 43 -17.61 -1.51 -6.17
N ASP A 44 -16.93 -2.63 -6.39
CA ASP A 44 -15.54 -2.65 -6.84
C ASP A 44 -15.40 -1.95 -8.19
N ARG A 45 -16.30 -2.21 -9.15
CA ARG A 45 -16.32 -1.50 -10.45
C ARG A 45 -16.50 0.01 -10.28
N THR A 46 -17.27 0.46 -9.29
CA THR A 46 -17.51 1.89 -9.01
C THR A 46 -16.29 2.57 -8.43
N ILE A 47 -15.64 1.93 -7.45
CA ILE A 47 -14.37 2.40 -6.88
C ILE A 47 -13.33 2.43 -8.01
N VAL A 48 -13.20 1.34 -8.76
CA VAL A 48 -12.25 1.19 -9.88
C VAL A 48 -12.47 2.28 -10.93
N ALA A 49 -13.71 2.54 -11.35
CA ALA A 49 -14.01 3.59 -12.30
C ALA A 49 -13.67 5.00 -11.77
N PHE A 50 -13.87 5.25 -10.48
CA PHE A 50 -13.55 6.56 -9.89
C PHE A 50 -12.04 6.81 -9.85
N TYR A 51 -11.24 5.82 -9.50
CA TYR A 51 -9.79 5.98 -9.38
C TYR A 51 -8.99 5.66 -10.66
N LYS A 52 -9.48 4.81 -11.58
CA LYS A 52 -8.84 4.58 -12.90
C LYS A 52 -9.15 5.68 -13.93
N ALA A 53 -10.09 6.57 -13.67
CA ALA A 53 -10.46 7.65 -14.57
C ALA A 53 -9.25 8.55 -14.96
N PRO A 54 -9.28 9.21 -16.14
CA PRO A 54 -8.24 10.11 -16.65
C PRO A 54 -7.79 11.17 -15.64
N PRO A 55 -6.61 11.80 -15.80
CA PRO A 55 -5.95 12.58 -14.75
C PRO A 55 -6.90 13.57 -14.09
N LYS A 56 -7.17 13.32 -12.81
CA LYS A 56 -7.98 14.18 -11.94
C LYS A 56 -7.06 15.00 -11.07
N ASN A 57 -7.46 16.23 -10.80
CA ASN A 57 -6.80 17.02 -9.76
C ASN A 57 -7.22 16.50 -8.38
N TRP A 58 -6.38 15.66 -7.79
CA TRP A 58 -6.66 15.00 -6.51
C TRP A 58 -6.67 15.96 -5.30
N ALA A 59 -6.26 17.21 -5.48
CA ALA A 59 -6.35 18.27 -4.48
C ALA A 59 -7.68 19.06 -4.54
N GLY A 60 -8.60 18.70 -5.45
CA GLY A 60 -9.95 19.25 -5.49
C GLY A 60 -10.86 18.68 -4.39
N PRO A 61 -11.94 19.39 -4.01
CA PRO A 61 -12.85 18.96 -2.96
C PRO A 61 -13.54 17.62 -3.28
N LEU A 62 -13.49 16.64 -2.38
CA LEU A 62 -14.19 15.35 -2.54
C LEU A 62 -15.63 15.41 -2.02
N ASN A 63 -16.56 15.04 -2.89
CA ASN A 63 -17.94 14.76 -2.55
C ASN A 63 -18.18 13.25 -2.66
N CYS A 64 -18.21 12.57 -1.51
CA CYS A 64 -18.48 11.15 -1.42
C CYS A 64 -19.90 10.90 -0.90
N ARG A 65 -20.69 10.13 -1.65
CA ARG A 65 -22.04 9.73 -1.28
C ARG A 65 -22.17 8.21 -1.30
N LEU A 66 -22.31 7.63 -0.10
CA LEU A 66 -22.52 6.20 0.12
C LEU A 66 -23.98 5.95 0.50
N GLU A 67 -24.61 4.96 -0.12
CA GLU A 67 -26.02 4.60 0.15
C GLU A 67 -26.11 3.11 0.50
N GLY A 68 -26.65 2.70 1.66
CA GLY A 68 -26.88 1.27 2.00
C GLY A 68 -26.22 0.78 3.30
N ASN A 69 -26.52 -0.47 3.70
CA ASN A 69 -25.97 -1.13 4.89
C ASN A 69 -24.78 -2.03 4.49
N ALA A 70 -23.58 -1.71 4.99
CA ALA A 70 -22.31 -2.20 4.47
C ALA A 70 -21.90 -3.62 4.94
N ASN A 71 -21.50 -4.48 4.00
CA ASN A 71 -20.46 -5.50 4.24
C ASN A 71 -19.08 -4.86 3.97
N ILE A 72 -18.05 -5.28 4.70
CA ILE A 72 -16.73 -4.63 4.69
C ILE A 72 -15.75 -5.44 3.81
N THR A 73 -15.28 -4.85 2.71
CA THR A 73 -14.12 -5.35 1.95
C THR A 73 -12.84 -4.78 2.56
N ARG A 74 -11.92 -5.65 3.03
CA ARG A 74 -10.65 -5.23 3.64
C ARG A 74 -9.53 -5.24 2.61
N LEU A 75 -8.95 -4.08 2.33
CA LEU A 75 -7.78 -3.95 1.45
C LEU A 75 -6.48 -4.29 2.19
N PHE A 76 -6.43 -4.01 3.49
CA PHE A 76 -5.33 -4.34 4.37
C PHE A 76 -5.80 -5.26 5.49
N GLU A 77 -4.96 -6.22 5.84
CA GLU A 77 -5.20 -7.26 6.83
C GLU A 77 -3.98 -7.37 7.77
N GLY A 78 -4.10 -8.12 8.87
CA GLY A 78 -3.03 -8.28 9.86
C GLY A 78 -3.41 -7.79 11.24
N GLU A 79 -2.40 -7.53 12.07
CA GLU A 79 -2.56 -7.00 13.43
C GLU A 79 -2.83 -5.49 13.37
N PRO A 80 -3.49 -4.88 14.39
CA PRO A 80 -3.77 -3.45 14.41
C PRO A 80 -2.53 -2.55 14.19
N ASP A 81 -1.35 -3.00 14.65
CA ASP A 81 -0.07 -2.31 14.49
C ASP A 81 0.83 -2.95 13.41
N TYR A 82 0.27 -3.86 12.60
CA TYR A 82 0.99 -4.59 11.56
C TYR A 82 0.07 -4.95 10.38
N LEU A 83 -0.40 -3.93 9.69
CA LEU A 83 -1.25 -4.03 8.51
C LEU A 83 -0.41 -4.23 7.26
N VAL A 84 -0.84 -5.19 6.45
CA VAL A 84 -0.26 -5.61 5.17
C VAL A 84 -1.34 -5.69 4.10
N PRO A 85 -1.02 -5.54 2.80
CA PRO A 85 -1.96 -5.79 1.71
C PRO A 85 -2.60 -7.17 1.81
N SER A 86 -3.89 -7.28 1.48
CA SER A 86 -4.54 -8.57 1.32
C SER A 86 -3.91 -9.38 0.17
N SER A 87 -3.74 -10.70 0.36
CA SER A 87 -3.25 -11.62 -0.67
C SER A 87 -4.31 -12.08 -1.67
N SER A 88 -5.54 -11.58 -1.58
CA SER A 88 -6.60 -11.90 -2.52
C SER A 88 -6.15 -11.63 -3.95
N SER A 89 -6.15 -12.66 -4.81
CA SER A 89 -5.75 -12.53 -6.22
C SER A 89 -6.60 -11.49 -6.95
N LEU A 90 -7.89 -11.38 -6.61
CA LEU A 90 -8.77 -10.34 -7.14
C LEU A 90 -8.26 -8.93 -6.80
N LEU A 91 -7.73 -8.72 -5.60
CA LEU A 91 -7.21 -7.42 -5.17
C LEU A 91 -5.83 -7.14 -5.79
N VAL A 92 -4.94 -8.14 -5.82
CA VAL A 92 -3.59 -8.04 -6.39
C VAL A 92 -3.61 -7.82 -7.90
N ASP A 93 -4.50 -8.49 -8.63
CA ASP A 93 -4.61 -8.38 -10.09
C ASP A 93 -5.46 -7.17 -10.54
N SER A 94 -5.96 -6.38 -9.59
CA SER A 94 -6.75 -5.17 -9.84
C SER A 94 -5.96 -3.91 -9.52
N ASP A 95 -6.52 -2.74 -9.82
CA ASP A 95 -5.90 -1.47 -9.44
C ASP A 95 -6.22 -1.08 -7.98
N LEU A 96 -6.93 -1.91 -7.21
CA LEU A 96 -7.47 -1.54 -5.89
C LEU A 96 -6.38 -1.07 -4.90
N PHE A 97 -5.14 -1.57 -4.99
CA PHE A 97 -4.03 -1.06 -4.17
C PHE A 97 -3.51 0.32 -4.63
N GLN A 98 -3.45 0.57 -5.94
CA GLN A 98 -3.17 1.91 -6.46
C GLN A 98 -4.24 2.90 -6.00
N MET A 99 -5.49 2.45 -5.94
CA MET A 99 -6.64 3.24 -5.51
C MET A 99 -6.61 3.48 -4.00
N ALA A 100 -6.20 2.49 -3.21
CA ALA A 100 -5.92 2.63 -1.78
C ALA A 100 -4.81 3.68 -1.54
N GLY A 101 -3.75 3.67 -2.34
CA GLY A 101 -2.71 4.70 -2.32
C GLY A 101 -3.28 6.11 -2.59
N ARG A 102 -4.14 6.25 -3.59
CA ARG A 102 -4.85 7.52 -3.89
C ARG A 102 -5.80 7.91 -2.75
N MET A 103 -6.49 6.97 -2.11
CA MET A 103 -7.33 7.20 -0.93
C MET A 103 -6.52 7.70 0.26
N LEU A 104 -5.35 7.11 0.52
CA LEU A 104 -4.43 7.52 1.58
C LEU A 104 -3.87 8.92 1.31
N GLY A 105 -3.41 9.18 0.09
CA GLY A 105 -2.98 10.51 -0.32
C GLY A 105 -4.09 11.54 -0.18
N HIS A 106 -5.32 11.20 -0.55
CA HIS A 106 -6.48 12.07 -0.40
C HIS A 106 -6.83 12.31 1.08
N CYS A 107 -6.81 11.27 1.93
CA CYS A 107 -7.01 11.42 3.38
C CYS A 107 -5.94 12.34 3.98
N PHE A 108 -4.67 12.15 3.62
CA PHE A 108 -3.60 13.04 4.02
C PHE A 108 -3.88 14.49 3.60
N LEU A 109 -4.20 14.73 2.32
CA LEU A 109 -4.45 16.08 1.78
C LEU A 109 -5.60 16.80 2.49
N HIS A 110 -6.67 16.09 2.79
CA HIS A 110 -7.86 16.69 3.41
C HIS A 110 -7.86 16.64 4.94
N GLY A 111 -6.83 16.04 5.57
CA GLY A 111 -6.77 15.90 7.03
C GLY A 111 -7.81 14.92 7.57
N GLY A 112 -8.06 13.85 6.81
CA GLY A 112 -8.78 12.68 7.29
C GLY A 112 -7.96 11.92 8.35
N PRO A 113 -8.54 10.87 8.95
CA PRO A 113 -7.87 10.08 9.97
C PRO A 113 -6.60 9.43 9.41
N GLY A 114 -5.55 9.38 10.24
CA GLY A 114 -4.31 8.67 9.90
C GLY A 114 -4.52 7.17 9.70
N PHE A 115 -3.67 6.56 8.89
CA PHE A 115 -3.67 5.11 8.64
C PHE A 115 -2.53 4.44 9.41
N VAL A 116 -2.64 4.48 10.74
CA VAL A 116 -1.63 3.96 11.66
C VAL A 116 -1.55 2.43 11.65
N GLY A 117 -0.36 1.91 11.97
CA GLY A 117 -0.13 0.48 12.09
C GLY A 117 0.28 -0.23 10.80
N MET A 118 0.70 0.50 9.76
CA MET A 118 1.23 -0.10 8.54
C MET A 118 2.61 -0.77 8.78
N SER A 119 2.85 -1.93 8.15
CA SER A 119 4.17 -2.57 8.16
C SER A 119 5.26 -1.62 7.63
N GLN A 120 6.45 -1.67 8.24
CA GLN A 120 7.60 -0.86 7.83
C GLN A 120 8.14 -1.21 6.44
N ALA A 121 8.04 -2.48 6.02
CA ALA A 121 8.42 -2.88 4.67
C ALA A 121 7.47 -2.26 3.63
N ILE A 122 6.18 -2.29 3.95
CA ILE A 122 5.11 -1.70 3.12
C ILE A 122 5.26 -0.18 3.06
N LEU A 123 5.48 0.46 4.20
CA LEU A 123 5.70 1.90 4.28
C LEU A 123 6.97 2.34 3.53
N HIS A 124 8.04 1.54 3.57
CA HIS A 124 9.26 1.80 2.80
C HIS A 124 8.97 1.89 1.31
N VAL A 125 8.27 0.88 0.76
CA VAL A 125 7.93 0.83 -0.67
C VAL A 125 6.91 1.91 -1.04
N LEU A 126 5.89 2.12 -0.21
CA LEU A 126 4.86 3.14 -0.41
C LEU A 126 5.47 4.55 -0.55
N LEU A 127 6.56 4.82 0.18
CA LEU A 127 7.25 6.12 0.18
C LEU A 127 8.37 6.20 -0.85
N GLY A 128 8.36 5.34 -1.87
CA GLY A 128 9.28 5.35 -3.00
C GLY A 128 10.59 4.58 -2.78
N GLY A 129 10.69 3.81 -1.70
CA GLY A 129 11.80 2.91 -1.46
C GLY A 129 11.77 1.70 -2.41
N SER A 130 12.95 1.15 -2.74
CA SER A 130 13.02 -0.04 -3.59
C SER A 130 12.54 -1.28 -2.81
N PRO A 131 11.67 -2.13 -3.40
CA PRO A 131 11.31 -3.41 -2.80
C PRO A 131 12.50 -4.30 -2.45
N ASP A 132 13.60 -4.19 -3.21
CA ASP A 132 14.81 -5.01 -3.01
C ASP A 132 15.57 -4.69 -1.72
N VAL A 133 15.39 -3.48 -1.17
CA VAL A 133 16.04 -3.05 0.08
C VAL A 133 15.08 -2.96 1.26
N ALA A 134 13.80 -3.29 1.05
CA ALA A 134 12.82 -3.36 2.10
C ALA A 134 13.18 -4.48 3.09
N THR A 135 13.16 -4.18 4.39
CA THR A 135 13.39 -5.19 5.43
C THR A 135 12.09 -5.95 5.69
N VAL A 136 11.92 -7.09 5.02
CA VAL A 136 10.73 -7.95 5.13
C VAL A 136 10.88 -8.94 6.28
N THR A 137 9.81 -9.12 7.05
CA THR A 137 9.68 -10.11 8.13
C THR A 137 8.53 -11.07 7.84
N ILE A 138 8.48 -12.21 8.54
CA ILE A 138 7.42 -13.21 8.33
C ILE A 138 6.01 -12.65 8.53
N LYS A 139 5.86 -11.59 9.34
CA LYS A 139 4.57 -10.92 9.55
C LYS A 139 4.07 -10.19 8.30
N ASP A 140 4.95 -9.87 7.35
CA ASP A 140 4.62 -9.19 6.09
C ASP A 140 3.88 -10.09 5.12
N CYS A 141 3.94 -11.41 5.30
CA CYS A 141 3.10 -12.33 4.56
C CYS A 141 1.68 -12.32 5.16
N PRO A 142 0.63 -11.97 4.39
CA PRO A 142 -0.75 -11.92 4.90
C PRO A 142 -1.39 -13.31 5.05
N ASP A 143 -0.90 -14.30 4.33
CA ASP A 143 -1.47 -15.65 4.29
C ASP A 143 -0.86 -16.51 5.42
N ILE A 144 -1.72 -17.12 6.25
CA ILE A 144 -1.27 -17.90 7.42
C ILE A 144 -0.62 -19.22 6.98
N ASP A 145 -1.18 -19.91 5.99
CA ASP A 145 -0.68 -21.22 5.54
C ASP A 145 0.69 -21.05 4.84
N ILE A 146 0.84 -19.97 4.08
CA ILE A 146 2.12 -19.60 3.46
C ILE A 146 3.15 -19.23 4.56
N ARG A 147 2.76 -18.46 5.57
CA ARG A 147 3.64 -18.12 6.71
C ARG A 147 4.16 -19.35 7.42
N GLU A 148 3.28 -20.28 7.75
CA GLU A 148 3.66 -21.55 8.37
C GLU A 148 4.64 -22.32 7.49
N THR A 149 4.35 -22.42 6.19
CA THR A 149 5.22 -23.10 5.22
C THR A 149 6.60 -22.46 5.12
N ILE A 150 6.69 -21.14 5.06
CA ILE A 150 7.97 -20.41 5.02
C ILE A 150 8.73 -20.59 6.34
N THR A 151 8.02 -20.56 7.48
CA THR A 151 8.64 -20.73 8.81
C THR A 151 9.30 -22.10 8.97
N LEU A 152 8.84 -23.14 8.27
CA LEU A 152 9.54 -24.44 8.24
C LEU A 152 10.99 -24.31 7.75
N LEU A 153 11.29 -23.33 6.88
CA LEU A 153 12.63 -23.09 6.39
C LEU A 153 13.53 -22.35 7.40
N ASP A 154 12.97 -21.78 8.47
CA ASP A 154 13.72 -21.10 9.51
C ASP A 154 14.41 -22.13 10.44
N GLY A 155 15.73 -21.99 10.60
CA GLY A 155 16.57 -22.88 11.39
C GLY A 155 17.27 -24.01 10.63
N THR A 156 17.90 -24.91 11.40
CA THR A 156 18.84 -25.93 10.88
C THR A 156 18.34 -27.37 11.02
N SER A 157 17.19 -27.59 11.67
CA SER A 157 16.63 -28.93 11.91
C SER A 157 16.18 -29.59 10.63
N GLU A 158 16.46 -30.88 10.45
CA GLU A 158 16.04 -31.62 9.25
C GLU A 158 14.51 -31.57 9.07
N LEU A 159 14.08 -31.26 7.84
CA LEU A 159 12.66 -31.22 7.50
C LEU A 159 12.09 -32.63 7.41
N SER A 160 10.92 -32.85 8.01
CA SER A 160 10.16 -34.08 7.80
C SER A 160 9.76 -34.23 6.32
N GLU A 161 9.46 -35.45 5.88
CA GLU A 161 8.98 -35.69 4.50
C GLU A 161 7.72 -34.87 4.18
N GLN A 162 6.84 -34.68 5.16
CA GLN A 162 5.62 -33.88 5.01
C GLN A 162 5.93 -32.39 4.85
N ASP A 163 6.77 -31.84 5.74
CA ASP A 163 7.17 -30.43 5.70
C ASP A 163 7.91 -30.11 4.40
N ARG A 164 8.78 -31.02 3.98
CA ARG A 164 9.53 -30.93 2.73
C ARG A 164 8.58 -30.92 1.52
N ALA A 165 7.53 -31.74 1.53
CA ALA A 165 6.52 -31.74 0.48
C ALA A 165 5.75 -30.41 0.42
N CYS A 166 5.33 -29.85 1.57
CA CYS A 166 4.67 -28.54 1.62
C CYS A 166 5.54 -27.44 1.00
N VAL A 167 6.80 -27.35 1.42
CA VAL A 167 7.77 -26.41 0.87
C VAL A 167 7.97 -26.61 -0.63
N HIS A 168 8.10 -27.87 -1.09
CA HIS A 168 8.27 -28.16 -2.52
C HIS A 168 7.08 -27.74 -3.37
N ASN A 169 5.85 -27.95 -2.87
CA ASN A 169 4.65 -27.54 -3.58
C ASN A 169 4.57 -26.03 -3.72
N LEU A 170 4.86 -25.29 -2.65
CA LEU A 170 4.89 -23.83 -2.69
C LEU A 170 6.02 -23.31 -3.59
N ALA A 171 7.22 -23.91 -3.50
CA ALA A 171 8.34 -23.54 -4.36
C ALA A 171 8.02 -23.78 -5.84
N PHE A 172 7.39 -24.91 -6.16
CA PHE A 172 6.94 -25.21 -7.51
C PHE A 172 5.90 -24.21 -8.02
N ALA A 173 4.93 -23.82 -7.18
CA ALA A 173 3.91 -22.84 -7.55
C ALA A 173 4.50 -21.44 -7.86
N TRP A 174 5.69 -21.13 -7.35
CA TRP A 174 6.39 -19.87 -7.55
C TRP A 174 7.63 -19.98 -8.46
N ASP A 175 7.75 -21.08 -9.20
CA ASP A 175 8.90 -21.36 -10.09
C ASP A 175 10.27 -21.28 -9.39
N LEU A 176 10.31 -21.62 -8.10
CA LEU A 176 11.51 -21.67 -7.28
C LEU A 176 12.13 -23.08 -7.26
N PRO A 177 13.45 -23.20 -7.06
CA PRO A 177 14.11 -24.50 -6.96
C PRO A 177 13.64 -25.26 -5.72
N ARG A 178 13.74 -26.59 -5.80
CA ARG A 178 13.47 -27.50 -4.69
C ARG A 178 14.35 -27.18 -3.47
N VAL A 179 13.78 -27.29 -2.27
CA VAL A 179 14.56 -27.19 -1.03
C VAL A 179 15.61 -28.29 -0.94
N THR A 180 16.80 -27.89 -0.53
CA THR A 180 17.98 -28.70 -0.21
C THR A 180 18.61 -28.10 1.05
N GLU A 181 19.53 -28.83 1.67
CA GLU A 181 20.27 -28.31 2.83
C GLU A 181 21.06 -27.02 2.50
N ASN A 182 21.56 -26.92 1.26
CA ASN A 182 22.45 -25.83 0.85
C ASN A 182 21.72 -24.54 0.43
N ASN A 183 20.44 -24.62 0.05
CA ASN A 183 19.67 -23.46 -0.41
C ASN A 183 18.53 -23.06 0.53
N ARG A 184 18.38 -23.72 1.69
CA ARG A 184 17.27 -23.50 2.63
C ARG A 184 17.09 -22.03 3.02
N ARG A 185 18.17 -21.37 3.46
CA ARG A 185 18.14 -19.96 3.85
C ARG A 185 17.80 -19.04 2.68
N TRP A 186 18.40 -19.29 1.53
CA TRP A 186 18.10 -18.52 0.32
C TRP A 186 16.63 -18.68 -0.09
N LEU A 187 16.08 -19.90 0.02
CA LEU A 187 14.69 -20.18 -0.30
C LEU A 187 13.74 -19.49 0.69
N TYR A 188 14.07 -19.50 1.98
CA TYR A 188 13.34 -18.72 3.00
C TYR A 188 13.26 -17.25 2.61
N GLU A 189 14.41 -16.61 2.33
CA GLU A 189 14.48 -15.19 1.99
C GLU A 189 13.69 -14.88 0.70
N LYS A 190 13.80 -15.72 -0.33
CA LYS A 190 13.08 -15.54 -1.59
C LYS A 190 11.56 -15.72 -1.46
N MET A 191 11.14 -16.77 -0.77
CA MET A 191 9.72 -17.02 -0.51
C MET A 191 9.11 -15.91 0.33
N LEU A 192 9.85 -15.42 1.33
CA LEU A 192 9.42 -14.35 2.20
C LEU A 192 9.14 -13.06 1.41
N VAL A 193 10.09 -12.61 0.59
CA VAL A 193 9.93 -11.41 -0.25
C VAL A 193 8.77 -11.57 -1.23
N HIS A 194 8.64 -12.74 -1.86
CA HIS A 194 7.54 -13.02 -2.80
C HIS A 194 6.17 -12.94 -2.10
N SER A 195 6.08 -13.48 -0.90
CA SER A 195 4.85 -13.55 -0.10
C SER A 195 4.39 -12.22 0.50
N ALA A 196 5.29 -11.24 0.62
CA ALA A 196 4.98 -9.91 1.18
C ALA A 196 4.26 -8.99 0.18
N ILE A 197 4.13 -9.40 -1.09
CA ILE A 197 3.35 -8.73 -2.14
C ILE A 197 3.73 -7.24 -2.28
N LEU A 198 4.99 -6.90 -2.00
CA LEU A 198 5.50 -5.52 -2.09
C LEU A 198 5.28 -4.89 -3.47
N HIS A 199 5.29 -5.72 -4.52
CA HIS A 199 5.10 -5.30 -5.91
C HIS A 199 3.67 -4.83 -6.21
N ALA A 200 2.66 -5.21 -5.43
CA ALA A 200 1.29 -4.74 -5.65
C ALA A 200 1.07 -3.33 -5.10
N ILE A 201 2.00 -2.83 -4.28
CA ILE A 201 1.92 -1.48 -3.71
C ILE A 201 2.58 -0.51 -4.67
N THR A 202 1.78 -0.04 -5.62
CA THR A 202 2.20 1.02 -6.52
C THR A 202 1.66 2.34 -5.98
N TRP A 203 2.55 3.16 -5.41
CA TRP A 203 2.20 4.57 -5.19
C TRP A 203 1.85 5.18 -6.55
N PRO A 204 0.81 6.03 -6.66
CA PRO A 204 0.63 6.84 -7.85
C PRO A 204 1.87 7.73 -8.01
N GLY A 205 2.86 7.24 -8.77
CA GLY A 205 3.95 8.03 -9.28
C GLY A 205 3.39 9.17 -10.12
N ALA A 206 4.25 10.15 -10.43
CA ALA A 206 4.03 10.92 -11.64
C ALA A 206 3.72 9.89 -12.73
N THR A 207 2.53 9.97 -13.29
CA THR A 207 2.11 9.20 -14.45
C THR A 207 3.28 9.07 -15.43
N ASP A 208 3.41 7.98 -16.16
CA ASP A 208 4.34 7.87 -17.30
C ASP A 208 4.12 8.95 -18.40
N ASP A 209 3.29 9.97 -18.13
CA ASP A 209 3.36 11.27 -18.78
C ASP A 209 4.72 11.89 -18.44
N ASP A 210 5.56 11.98 -19.47
CA ASP A 210 6.73 12.84 -19.61
C ASP A 210 6.38 14.34 -19.41
N SER A 211 5.68 14.70 -18.32
CA SER A 211 5.52 16.10 -17.94
C SER A 211 6.84 16.56 -17.34
N GLU A 212 7.50 17.51 -18.01
CA GLU A 212 8.80 18.10 -17.64
C GLU A 212 8.83 18.79 -16.26
N ASP A 213 7.74 18.77 -15.50
CA ASP A 213 7.60 19.36 -14.16
C ASP A 213 7.85 18.31 -13.05
N GLU A 214 9.02 17.67 -13.07
CA GLU A 214 9.48 16.89 -11.92
C GLU A 214 9.71 17.84 -10.74
N TRP A 215 8.94 17.68 -9.66
CA TRP A 215 9.10 18.54 -8.48
C TRP A 215 10.54 18.46 -7.96
N PRO A 216 11.12 19.58 -7.46
CA PRO A 216 12.46 19.56 -6.91
C PRO A 216 12.62 18.46 -5.86
N VAL A 217 13.71 17.69 -5.91
CA VAL A 217 13.98 16.55 -5.00
C VAL A 217 13.79 16.91 -3.53
N GLU A 218 14.15 18.14 -3.15
CA GLU A 218 13.94 18.65 -1.79
C GLU A 218 12.45 18.74 -1.43
N THR A 219 11.59 19.17 -2.36
CA THR A 219 10.14 19.25 -2.15
C THR A 219 9.55 17.86 -2.03
N THR A 220 9.90 16.94 -2.93
CA THR A 220 9.47 15.53 -2.90
C THR A 220 9.90 14.84 -1.61
N SER A 221 11.16 15.01 -1.19
CA SER A 221 11.65 14.43 0.07
C SER A 221 10.87 14.95 1.28
N ARG A 222 10.53 16.24 1.28
CA ARG A 222 9.80 16.88 2.38
C ARG A 222 8.34 16.44 2.45
N THR A 223 7.65 16.38 1.32
CA THR A 223 6.26 15.95 1.26
C THR A 223 6.12 14.46 1.57
N THR A 224 7.06 13.62 1.12
CA THR A 224 7.14 12.21 1.52
C THR A 224 7.37 12.07 3.03
N GLY A 225 8.20 12.93 3.63
CA GLY A 225 8.38 12.98 5.08
C GLY A 225 7.09 13.31 5.85
N TYR A 226 6.27 14.24 5.33
CA TYR A 226 4.98 14.55 5.93
C TYR A 226 3.96 13.41 5.82
N LEU A 227 3.93 12.74 4.67
CA LEU A 227 3.07 11.57 4.46
C LEU A 227 3.47 10.42 5.38
N ARG A 228 4.77 10.18 5.55
CA ARG A 228 5.28 9.19 6.52
C ARG A 228 4.75 9.46 7.92
N GLU A 229 4.94 10.67 8.41
CA GLU A 229 4.56 11.07 9.76
C GLU A 229 3.04 10.99 9.97
N PHE A 230 2.23 11.24 8.92
CA PHE A 230 0.78 11.05 8.94
C PHE A 230 0.38 9.57 9.02
N ILE A 231 1.05 8.69 8.28
CA ILE A 231 0.77 7.25 8.30
C ILE A 231 1.26 6.62 9.61
N GLU A 232 2.44 6.99 10.11
CA GLU A 232 3.01 6.39 11.32
C GLU A 232 2.28 6.85 12.59
N ASN A 233 1.97 8.15 12.70
CA ASN A 233 1.55 8.73 13.97
C ASN A 233 0.08 9.13 14.02
N GLY A 234 -0.57 9.36 12.87
CA GLY A 234 -1.99 9.75 12.78
C GLY A 234 -2.31 11.06 13.50
N TRP A 235 -2.70 12.09 12.75
CA TRP A 235 -2.84 13.44 13.31
C TRP A 235 -4.30 13.89 13.44
#